data_AF-A0A162VBA7-F1
#
_entry.id   AF-A0A162VBA7-F1
#
_cell.length_a   1.000
_cell.length_b   1.000
_cell.length_c   1.000
_cell.angle_alpha   90.00
_cell.angle_beta   90.00
_cell.angle_gamma   90.00
#
_symmetry.space_group_name_H-M   'P 1'
#
loop_
_entity.id
_entity.type
_entity.pdbx_description
1 polymer ?
#
loop_
_entity_poly.entity_id
_entity_poly.type
_entity_poly.pdbx_seq_one_letter_code
_entity_poly.pdbx_strand_id
1 'polypeptide(L)'
;MSTRYTRTADKSLNDKHTRILKDLLQKSANKYCADCKRKDPRWASWNLGIFVCIRCSGVHRSMGTHISKVKSVDLDTWIPEQIESMIKWGNERANVYWEANLKEKTPSESNIDQWIRSKYEQKRWAMRGSIPDPSTLGGQNEEEVIILEEEEKEEE
;
A
#
# COMPACT_ATOMS: atom_id res chain seq x y z
N MET A 1 -20.97 -4.50 -27.96
CA MET A 1 -20.49 -3.14 -28.30
C MET A 1 -20.78 -2.21 -27.12
N SER A 2 -19.77 -1.55 -26.55
CA SER A 2 -19.95 -0.64 -25.41
C SER A 2 -20.45 0.74 -25.88
N THR A 3 -21.47 1.30 -25.23
CA THR A 3 -22.12 2.56 -25.61
C THR A 3 -21.26 3.78 -25.19
N ARG A 4 -21.44 4.92 -25.86
CA ARG A 4 -20.71 6.17 -25.51
C ARG A 4 -20.89 6.56 -24.03
N TYR A 5 -22.07 6.33 -23.45
CA TYR A 5 -22.34 6.61 -22.03
C TYR A 5 -21.51 5.73 -21.09
N THR A 6 -21.42 4.41 -21.36
CA THR A 6 -20.59 3.49 -20.55
C THR A 6 -19.11 3.89 -20.57
N ARG A 7 -18.59 4.29 -21.74
CA ARG A 7 -17.19 4.76 -21.87
C ARG A 7 -16.89 6.02 -21.06
N THR A 8 -17.82 6.98 -20.99
CA THR A 8 -17.64 8.20 -20.21
C THR A 8 -17.72 7.92 -18.71
N ALA A 9 -18.63 7.05 -18.27
CA ALA A 9 -18.75 6.62 -16.88
C ALA A 9 -17.48 5.89 -16.40
N ASP A 10 -16.95 4.97 -17.21
CA ASP A 10 -15.72 4.23 -16.92
C ASP A 10 -14.51 5.16 -16.79
N LYS A 11 -14.44 6.20 -17.65
CA LYS A 11 -13.38 7.22 -17.56
C LYS A 11 -13.46 8.03 -16.26
N SER A 12 -14.64 8.51 -15.91
CA SER A 12 -14.86 9.29 -14.67
C SER A 12 -14.48 8.48 -13.42
N LEU A 13 -14.85 7.20 -13.40
CA LEU A 13 -14.49 6.29 -12.31
C LEU A 13 -12.97 6.08 -12.23
N ASN A 14 -12.31 5.88 -13.37
CA ASN A 14 -10.86 5.75 -13.42
C ASN A 14 -10.13 7.02 -12.96
N ASP A 15 -10.64 8.20 -13.33
CA ASP A 15 -10.10 9.48 -12.88
C ASP A 15 -10.24 9.64 -11.36
N LYS A 16 -11.38 9.20 -10.79
CA LYS A 16 -11.59 9.17 -9.33
C LYS A 16 -10.61 8.24 -8.63
N HIS A 17 -10.42 7.02 -9.13
CA HIS A 17 -9.47 6.06 -8.58
C HIS A 17 -8.03 6.60 -8.62
N THR A 18 -7.65 7.24 -9.72
CA THR A 18 -6.32 7.86 -9.88
C THR A 18 -6.09 8.97 -8.86
N ARG A 19 -7.10 9.81 -8.58
CA ARG A 19 -6.99 10.86 -7.54
C ARG A 19 -6.77 10.25 -6.16
N ILE A 20 -7.57 9.26 -5.78
CA ILE A 20 -7.42 8.57 -4.49
C ILE A 20 -6.01 7.99 -4.31
N LEU A 21 -5.47 7.32 -5.32
CA LEU A 21 -4.11 6.76 -5.24
C LEU A 21 -3.04 7.86 -5.10
N LYS A 22 -3.21 9.00 -5.77
CA LYS A 22 -2.31 10.14 -5.65
C LYS A 22 -2.36 10.77 -4.25
N ASP A 23 -3.54 10.83 -3.64
CA ASP A 23 -3.72 11.31 -2.27
C ASP A 23 -3.07 10.33 -1.27
N LEU A 24 -3.25 9.02 -1.47
CA LEU A 24 -2.59 8.00 -0.66
C LEU A 24 -1.05 8.11 -0.73
N LEU A 25 -0.47 8.43 -1.90
CA LEU A 25 0.97 8.65 -2.05
C LEU A 25 1.49 9.88 -1.27
N GLN A 26 0.61 10.81 -0.85
CA GLN A 26 1.01 11.94 0.00
C GLN A 26 1.18 11.57 1.48
N LYS A 27 0.69 10.41 1.92
CA LYS A 27 0.92 9.91 3.28
C LYS A 27 2.41 9.65 3.51
N SER A 28 2.91 9.99 4.69
CA SER A 28 4.35 9.96 5.05
C SER A 28 5.03 8.63 4.70
N ALA A 29 4.43 7.49 5.10
CA ALA A 29 4.96 6.15 4.84
C ALA A 29 4.89 5.75 3.35
N ASN A 30 3.93 6.30 2.60
CA ASN A 30 3.72 5.97 1.19
C ASN A 30 4.64 6.76 0.24
N LYS A 31 5.29 7.83 0.73
CA LYS A 31 6.31 8.58 -0.02
C LYS A 31 7.58 7.77 -0.31
N TYR A 32 7.75 6.63 0.36
CA TYR A 32 8.90 5.75 0.22
C TYR A 32 8.44 4.35 -0.18
N CYS A 33 9.20 3.71 -1.07
CA CYS A 33 8.99 2.33 -1.46
C CYS A 33 9.01 1.42 -0.23
N ALA A 34 8.01 0.52 -0.12
CA ALA A 34 7.88 -0.38 1.03
C ALA A 34 9.12 -1.27 1.27
N ASP A 35 9.92 -1.55 0.22
CA ASP A 35 11.05 -2.49 0.30
C ASP A 35 12.40 -1.80 0.38
N CYS A 36 12.77 -1.02 -0.64
CA CYS A 36 14.08 -0.38 -0.73
C CYS A 36 14.12 1.03 -0.14
N LYS A 37 12.99 1.54 0.34
CA LYS A 37 12.84 2.89 0.93
C LYS A 37 13.29 4.05 0.01
N ARG A 38 13.41 3.82 -1.31
CA ARG A 38 13.57 4.91 -2.30
C ARG A 38 12.29 5.75 -2.38
N LYS A 39 12.44 7.05 -2.63
CA LYS A 39 11.32 7.99 -2.73
C LYS A 39 10.45 7.75 -3.96
N ASP A 40 9.24 8.30 -3.90
CA ASP A 40 8.27 8.41 -5.00
C ASP A 40 7.92 7.06 -5.66
N PRO A 41 7.41 6.08 -4.89
CA PRO A 41 6.90 4.85 -5.50
C PRO A 41 5.70 5.14 -6.41
N ARG A 42 5.74 4.59 -7.64
CA ARG A 42 4.68 4.76 -8.67
C ARG A 42 4.00 3.44 -9.07
N TRP A 43 4.30 2.38 -8.32
CA TRP A 43 3.72 1.06 -8.48
C TRP A 43 3.16 0.60 -7.14
N ALA A 44 2.23 -0.35 -7.17
CA ALA A 44 1.64 -0.90 -5.97
C ALA A 44 1.34 -2.38 -6.14
N SER A 45 1.45 -3.13 -5.04
CA SER A 45 0.92 -4.49 -4.94
C SER A 45 -0.40 -4.43 -4.18
N TRP A 46 -1.51 -4.43 -4.89
CA TRP A 46 -2.82 -4.12 -4.27
C TRP A 46 -3.30 -5.20 -3.30
N ASN A 47 -2.97 -6.47 -3.53
CA ASN A 47 -3.33 -7.54 -2.59
C ASN A 47 -2.48 -7.54 -1.31
N LEU A 48 -1.33 -6.86 -1.33
CA LEU A 48 -0.44 -6.70 -0.17
C LEU A 48 -0.63 -5.32 0.48
N GLY A 49 -1.33 -4.40 -0.20
CA GLY A 49 -1.61 -3.06 0.31
C GLY A 49 -0.41 -2.10 0.32
N ILE A 50 0.61 -2.32 -0.54
CA ILE A 50 1.88 -1.57 -0.50
C ILE A 50 2.16 -0.78 -1.77
N PHE A 51 2.83 0.36 -1.63
CA PHE A 51 3.44 1.15 -2.68
C PHE A 51 4.94 0.84 -2.81
N VAL A 52 5.38 0.56 -4.04
CA VAL A 52 6.74 0.14 -4.38
C VAL A 52 7.29 0.91 -5.58
N CYS A 53 8.61 1.01 -5.69
CA CYS A 53 9.24 1.61 -6.87
C CYS A 53 9.20 0.64 -8.06
N ILE A 54 9.53 1.14 -9.26
CA ILE A 54 9.55 0.33 -10.50
C ILE A 54 10.49 -0.88 -10.42
N ARG A 55 11.62 -0.77 -9.72
CA ARG A 55 12.56 -1.88 -9.57
C ARG A 55 11.99 -2.99 -8.70
N CYS A 56 11.49 -2.64 -7.50
CA CYS A 56 10.88 -3.60 -6.58
C CYS A 56 9.61 -4.22 -7.18
N SER A 57 8.84 -3.46 -7.96
CA SER A 57 7.66 -3.99 -8.66
C SER A 57 8.02 -5.10 -9.65
N GLY A 58 9.20 -5.06 -10.29
CA GLY A 58 9.75 -6.15 -11.09
C GLY A 58 9.97 -7.43 -10.29
N VAL A 59 10.55 -7.33 -9.10
CA VAL A 59 10.75 -8.48 -8.20
C VAL A 59 9.41 -9.06 -7.76
N HIS A 60 8.47 -8.20 -7.38
CA HIS A 60 7.11 -8.62 -7.02
C HIS A 60 6.40 -9.40 -8.14
N ARG A 61 6.55 -8.98 -9.41
CA ARG A 61 6.03 -9.73 -10.56
C ARG A 61 6.67 -11.12 -10.66
N SER A 62 7.97 -11.24 -10.39
CA SER A 62 8.70 -12.52 -10.45
C SER A 62 8.32 -13.53 -9.35
N MET A 63 7.67 -13.08 -8.27
CA MET A 63 7.12 -13.97 -7.24
C MET A 63 5.78 -14.61 -7.66
N GLY A 64 5.08 -14.01 -8.64
CA GLY A 64 3.82 -14.52 -9.17
C GLY A 64 2.57 -13.99 -8.46
N THR A 65 1.42 -14.07 -9.16
CA THR A 65 0.14 -13.43 -8.77
C THR A 65 -0.54 -14.04 -7.55
N HIS A 66 -0.14 -15.25 -7.16
CA HIS A 66 -0.57 -15.90 -5.93
C HIS A 66 0.06 -15.27 -4.67
N ILE A 67 1.16 -14.51 -4.84
CA ILE A 67 1.85 -13.77 -3.77
C ILE A 67 1.62 -12.26 -3.91
N SER A 68 1.87 -11.70 -5.10
CA SER A 68 1.81 -10.26 -5.32
C SER A 68 1.16 -9.91 -6.66
N LYS A 69 0.20 -8.99 -6.62
CA LYS A 69 -0.56 -8.51 -7.77
C LYS A 69 -0.23 -7.03 -7.99
N VAL A 70 0.70 -6.79 -8.92
CA VAL A 70 1.29 -5.46 -9.16
C VAL A 70 0.51 -4.68 -10.21
N LYS A 71 0.27 -3.38 -9.93
CA LYS A 71 -0.26 -2.39 -10.87
C LYS A 71 0.52 -1.07 -10.80
N SER A 72 0.58 -0.37 -11.92
CA SER A 72 1.02 1.02 -11.98
C SER A 72 -0.05 1.91 -11.36
N VAL A 73 0.36 2.91 -10.59
CA VAL A 73 -0.57 3.90 -10.03
C VAL A 73 -1.17 4.78 -11.13
N ASP A 74 -0.35 5.13 -12.14
CA ASP A 74 -0.73 6.10 -13.17
C ASP A 74 -1.16 5.46 -14.49
N LEU A 75 -0.68 4.26 -14.82
CA LEU A 75 -0.84 3.65 -16.15
C LEU A 75 -1.90 2.54 -16.23
N ASP A 76 -2.26 1.92 -15.10
CA ASP A 76 -3.22 0.82 -15.08
C ASP A 76 -4.61 1.29 -14.64
N THR A 77 -5.66 0.64 -15.16
CA THR A 77 -7.03 0.83 -14.65
C THR A 77 -7.21 0.07 -13.34
N TRP A 78 -7.83 0.71 -12.36
CA TRP A 78 -8.13 0.12 -11.05
C TRP A 78 -9.62 -0.13 -10.88
N ILE A 79 -9.98 -1.19 -10.16
CA ILE A 79 -11.36 -1.46 -9.75
C ILE A 79 -11.57 -1.06 -8.28
N PRO A 80 -12.83 -0.83 -7.84
CA PRO A 80 -13.11 -0.34 -6.49
C PRO A 80 -12.48 -1.16 -5.36
N GLU A 81 -12.57 -2.49 -5.42
CA GLU A 81 -11.99 -3.41 -4.43
C GLU A 81 -10.47 -3.22 -4.26
N GLN A 82 -9.76 -2.96 -5.36
CA GLN A 82 -8.31 -2.75 -5.33
C GLN A 82 -7.96 -1.43 -4.67
N ILE A 83 -8.76 -0.38 -4.91
CA ILE A 83 -8.61 0.92 -4.27
C ILE A 83 -8.90 0.81 -2.78
N GLU A 84 -9.97 0.12 -2.40
CA GLU A 84 -10.33 -0.12 -1.01
C GLU A 84 -9.20 -0.84 -0.26
N SER A 85 -8.57 -1.84 -0.88
CA SER A 85 -7.41 -2.52 -0.30
C SER A 85 -6.24 -1.57 -0.05
N MET A 86 -5.94 -0.67 -0.98
CA MET A 86 -4.89 0.34 -0.81
C MET A 86 -5.22 1.38 0.26
N ILE A 87 -6.51 1.73 0.45
CA ILE A 87 -6.97 2.64 1.51
C ILE A 87 -6.81 1.99 2.89
N LYS A 88 -7.25 0.72 3.02
CA LYS A 88 -7.22 -0.03 4.29
C LYS A 88 -5.80 -0.26 4.77
N TRP A 89 -4.89 -0.62 3.86
CA TRP A 89 -3.49 -0.88 4.18
C TRP A 89 -2.61 0.38 4.14
N GLY A 90 -1.99 0.65 2.98
CA GLY A 90 -0.86 1.57 2.91
C GLY A 90 0.41 1.01 3.56
N ASN A 91 1.54 1.63 3.27
CA ASN A 91 2.86 1.16 3.70
C ASN A 91 3.03 1.17 5.23
N GLU A 92 2.36 2.08 5.94
CA GLU A 92 2.43 2.16 7.40
C GLU A 92 1.94 0.87 8.06
N ARG A 93 0.65 0.55 7.88
CA ARG A 93 0.04 -0.69 8.41
C ARG A 93 0.69 -1.94 7.82
N ALA A 94 1.07 -1.89 6.54
CA ALA A 94 1.78 -2.99 5.91
C ALA A 94 3.16 -3.25 6.55
N ASN A 95 3.89 -2.22 7.00
CA ASN A 95 5.15 -2.40 7.70
C ASN A 95 4.93 -2.99 9.10
N VAL A 96 3.89 -2.55 9.83
CA VAL A 96 3.52 -3.15 11.13
C VAL A 96 3.30 -4.66 10.99
N TYR A 97 2.69 -5.12 9.89
CA TYR A 97 2.52 -6.54 9.65
C TYR A 97 3.77 -7.23 9.07
N TRP A 98 4.26 -6.80 7.90
CA TRP A 98 5.31 -7.50 7.13
C TRP A 98 6.72 -7.32 7.70
N GLU A 99 6.94 -6.27 8.49
CA GLU A 99 8.22 -5.94 9.12
C GLU A 99 8.15 -6.07 10.66
N ALA A 100 7.10 -6.70 11.22
CA ALA A 100 6.86 -6.82 12.67
C ALA A 100 8.07 -7.32 13.48
N ASN A 101 8.83 -8.27 12.90
CA ASN A 101 10.01 -8.87 13.52
C ASN A 101 11.33 -8.43 12.85
N LEU A 102 11.29 -7.40 12.02
CA LEU A 102 12.46 -6.90 11.32
C LEU A 102 13.27 -6.02 12.28
N LYS A 103 14.52 -6.42 12.55
CA LYS A 103 15.49 -5.56 13.23
C LYS A 103 16.02 -4.53 12.23
N GLU A 104 16.25 -3.29 12.67
CA GLU A 104 16.68 -2.14 11.86
C GLU A 104 17.75 -2.50 10.82
N LYS A 105 17.29 -2.89 9.63
CA LYS A 105 18.11 -3.24 8.49
C LYS A 105 17.38 -2.76 7.25
N THR A 106 18.06 -1.95 6.45
CA THR A 106 17.66 -1.65 5.09
C THR A 106 18.36 -2.63 4.15
N PRO A 107 17.69 -3.10 3.08
CA PRO A 107 18.35 -3.94 2.10
C PRO A 107 19.45 -3.17 1.37
N SER A 108 20.50 -3.87 0.96
CA SER A 108 21.45 -3.33 0.01
C SER A 108 20.87 -3.44 -1.40
N GLU A 109 21.33 -2.61 -2.33
CA GLU A 109 20.88 -2.72 -3.71
C GLU A 109 21.19 -4.08 -4.34
N SER A 110 22.29 -4.72 -3.93
CA SER A 110 22.72 -6.02 -4.46
C SER A 110 21.86 -7.18 -4.00
N ASN A 111 21.12 -7.06 -2.89
CA ASN A 111 20.34 -8.15 -2.31
C ASN A 111 18.83 -7.93 -2.30
N ILE A 112 18.35 -6.88 -3.00
CA ILE A 112 16.94 -6.48 -2.96
C ILE A 112 15.97 -7.60 -3.38
N ASP A 113 16.35 -8.43 -4.36
CA ASP A 113 15.53 -9.57 -4.82
C ASP A 113 15.31 -10.58 -3.69
N GLN A 114 16.41 -11.02 -3.07
CA GLN A 114 16.36 -11.96 -1.95
C GLN A 114 15.64 -11.35 -0.74
N TRP A 115 15.83 -10.06 -0.48
CA TRP A 115 15.14 -9.35 0.58
C TRP A 115 13.62 -9.40 0.43
N ILE A 116 13.11 -9.03 -0.75
CA ILE A 116 11.67 -9.01 -1.05
C ILE A 116 11.09 -10.43 -0.95
N ARG A 117 11.78 -11.43 -1.48
CA ARG A 117 11.36 -12.85 -1.37
C ARG A 117 11.34 -13.31 0.08
N SER A 118 12.35 -13.00 0.88
CA SER A 118 12.33 -13.29 2.32
C SER A 118 11.18 -12.58 3.04
N LYS A 119 10.85 -11.35 2.65
CA LYS A 119 9.75 -10.59 3.25
C LYS A 119 8.38 -11.20 2.94
N TYR A 120 8.09 -11.56 1.68
CA TYR A 120 6.73 -11.91 1.25
C TYR A 120 6.52 -13.40 0.93
N GLU A 121 7.50 -14.11 0.37
CA GLU A 121 7.39 -15.57 0.13
C GLU A 121 7.58 -16.34 1.43
N GLN A 122 8.66 -16.02 2.15
CA GLN A 122 9.02 -16.72 3.39
C GLN A 122 8.33 -16.14 4.61
N LYS A 123 7.69 -14.96 4.46
CA LYS A 123 7.07 -14.21 5.56
C LYS A 123 8.01 -14.03 6.75
N ARG A 124 9.32 -13.87 6.48
CA ARG A 124 10.40 -14.01 7.47
C ARG A 124 10.23 -13.10 8.69
N TRP A 125 9.68 -11.91 8.47
CA TRP A 125 9.48 -10.90 9.52
C TRP A 125 8.01 -10.59 9.79
N ALA A 126 7.09 -11.28 9.10
CA ALA A 126 5.67 -11.00 9.25
C ALA A 126 5.20 -11.33 10.67
N MET A 127 4.16 -10.62 11.13
CA MET A 127 3.45 -10.98 12.36
C MET A 127 2.99 -12.45 12.30
N ARG A 128 3.10 -13.16 13.42
CA ARG A 128 2.69 -14.57 13.50
C ARG A 128 1.16 -14.66 13.48
N GLY A 129 0.64 -15.70 12.82
CA GLY A 129 -0.80 -15.96 12.73
C GLY A 129 -1.40 -15.57 11.39
N SER A 130 -2.72 -15.43 11.36
CA SER A 130 -3.45 -14.95 10.19
C SER A 130 -3.17 -13.47 9.92
N ILE A 131 -3.39 -13.04 8.68
CA ILE A 131 -3.36 -11.62 8.34
C ILE A 131 -4.50 -10.94 9.13
N PRO A 132 -4.20 -9.97 10.03
CA PRO A 132 -5.22 -9.27 10.79
C PRO A 132 -5.95 -8.25 9.89
N ASP A 133 -7.07 -7.71 10.39
CA ASP A 133 -7.71 -6.56 9.73
C ASP A 133 -6.73 -5.38 9.75
N PRO A 134 -6.41 -4.77 8.59
CA PRO A 134 -5.48 -3.63 8.55
C PRO A 134 -5.91 -2.48 9.45
N SER A 135 -7.22 -2.30 9.65
CA SER A 135 -7.78 -1.25 10.49
C SER A 135 -7.32 -1.37 11.96
N THR A 136 -6.95 -2.57 12.42
CA THR A 136 -6.45 -2.80 13.79
C THR A 136 -4.93 -2.65 13.93
N LEU A 137 -4.21 -2.36 12.84
CA LEU A 137 -2.74 -2.25 12.82
C LEU A 137 -2.24 -0.80 12.98
N GLY A 138 -3.14 0.18 12.97
CA GLY A 138 -2.80 1.58 13.28
C GLY A 138 -2.88 1.80 14.79
N GLY A 139 -1.79 2.26 15.41
CA GLY A 139 -1.82 2.67 16.81
C GLY A 139 -2.49 4.03 16.95
N GLN A 140 -3.58 4.08 17.74
CA GLN A 140 -4.05 5.14 18.65
C GLN A 140 -4.22 6.59 18.14
N ASN A 141 -3.47 7.05 17.15
CA ASN A 141 -3.45 8.45 16.73
C ASN A 141 -4.68 8.88 15.92
N GLU A 142 -5.38 7.99 15.21
CA GLU A 142 -6.64 8.38 14.55
C GLU A 142 -7.78 8.55 15.57
N GLU A 143 -7.82 7.76 16.65
CA GLU A 143 -8.80 7.92 17.74
C GLU A 143 -8.41 9.07 18.69
N GLU A 144 -7.12 9.24 19.03
CA GLU A 144 -6.63 10.31 19.90
C GLU A 144 -6.75 11.69 19.23
N VAL A 145 -6.53 11.79 17.91
CA VAL A 145 -6.77 13.05 17.16
C VAL A 145 -8.27 13.38 17.10
N ILE A 146 -9.16 12.38 16.96
CA ILE A 146 -10.61 12.61 16.99
C ILE A 146 -11.06 13.06 18.39
N ILE A 147 -10.55 12.42 19.45
CA ILE A 147 -10.88 12.78 20.84
C ILE A 147 -10.38 14.20 21.18
N LEU A 148 -9.16 14.55 20.77
CA LEU A 148 -8.61 15.90 20.97
C LEU A 148 -9.37 16.98 20.16
N GLU A 149 -9.81 16.67 18.94
CA GLU A 149 -10.67 17.57 18.14
C GLU A 149 -12.10 17.72 18.68
N GLU A 150 -12.58 16.75 19.47
CA GLU A 150 -13.88 16.81 20.16
C GLU A 150 -13.77 17.61 21.47
N GLU A 151 -12.69 17.44 22.25
CA GLU A 151 -12.43 18.20 23.49
C GLU A 151 -12.24 19.70 23.22
N GLU A 152 -11.51 20.10 22.16
CA GLU A 152 -11.35 21.52 21.80
C GLU A 152 -12.66 22.21 21.38
N LYS A 153 -13.68 21.45 20.96
CA LYS A 153 -15.00 21.99 20.56
C LYS A 153 -15.98 22.13 21.71
N GLU A 154 -15.76 21.46 22.84
CA GLU A 154 -16.60 21.59 24.03
C GLU A 154 -16.13 22.73 24.95
N GLU A 155 -14.90 23.21 24.80
CA GLU A 155 -14.34 24.33 25.57
C GLU A 155 -14.55 25.73 24.93
N GLU A 156 -15.15 25.81 23.74
CA GLU A 156 -15.48 27.07 23.01
C GLU A 156 -17.00 27.37 23.02
#